data_AF-A0A1K0FRQ5-F1
#
_entry.id   AF-A0A1K0FRQ5-F1
#
_cell.length_a   1.000
_cell.length_b   1.000
_cell.length_c   1.000
_cell.angle_alpha   90.00
_cell.angle_beta   90.00
_cell.angle_gamma   90.00
#
_symmetry.space_group_name_H-M   'P 1'
#
loop_
_entity.id
_entity.type
_entity.pdbx_description
1 polymer ?
#
loop_
_entity_poly.entity_id
_entity_poly.type
_entity_poly.pdbx_seq_one_letter_code
_entity_poly.pdbx_strand_id
1 'polypeptide(L)'
;MVVIESEADVIRDVVRRLLADEKMTSIVADLRARGVPTVTGALWSHHSMTRLVGYPRLAGLKERNGKLVKADWPAIITRAEHRKLMKLFADPSREQPVSNSPKYLLSGGLLTCDFPLPDDHGTHPCGKPLYTQPSTTATRGYVCRTGSPSYGCGRIRIAAPALEELVASRALARLASPPVLERLKRAIGAVGSEGFSIDQALSDLDDRLREAGEQYARRELSMTTLRAIEKQTKADRKALLERAKQADRLLRLPEPEALAEWWVDASIEDRRELVSLVLDHVKVKPAPRRGNVALDSDRLEFVWK
;
A
#
# COMPACT_ATOMS: atom_id res chain seq x y z
N MET A 1 33.18 -18.96 -18.60
CA MET A 1 32.62 -18.82 -17.24
C MET A 1 32.92 -20.12 -16.51
N VAL A 2 33.63 -20.06 -15.39
CA VAL A 2 33.95 -21.22 -14.56
C VAL A 2 32.89 -21.30 -13.45
N VAL A 3 32.37 -22.50 -13.18
CA VAL A 3 31.42 -22.71 -12.08
C VAL A 3 32.20 -22.91 -10.80
N ILE A 4 31.84 -22.14 -9.77
CA ILE A 4 32.34 -22.32 -8.41
C ILE A 4 31.38 -23.30 -7.73
N GLU A 5 31.81 -24.54 -7.51
CA GLU A 5 30.90 -25.60 -7.04
C GLU A 5 30.26 -25.29 -5.69
N SER A 6 30.97 -24.62 -4.77
CA SER A 6 30.39 -24.21 -3.48
C SER A 6 29.22 -23.23 -3.63
N GLU A 7 29.27 -22.32 -4.60
CA GLU A 7 28.15 -21.42 -4.91
C GLU A 7 27.03 -22.18 -5.64
N ALA A 8 27.41 -23.08 -6.56
CA ALA A 8 26.46 -23.90 -7.31
C ALA A 8 25.61 -24.79 -6.38
N ASP A 9 26.20 -25.37 -5.34
CA ASP A 9 25.49 -26.20 -4.36
C ASP A 9 24.45 -25.40 -3.57
N VAL A 10 24.80 -24.18 -3.15
CA VAL A 10 23.84 -23.27 -2.50
C VAL A 10 22.69 -22.93 -3.45
N ILE A 11 22.98 -22.66 -4.72
CA ILE A 11 21.95 -22.36 -5.73
C ILE A 11 21.04 -23.57 -5.96
N ARG A 12 21.62 -24.78 -6.09
CA ARG A 12 20.85 -26.04 -6.25
C ARG A 12 19.95 -26.28 -5.03
N ASP A 13 20.44 -26.03 -3.82
CA ASP A 13 19.66 -26.14 -2.59
C ASP A 13 18.46 -25.19 -2.56
N VAL A 14 18.71 -23.90 -2.83
CA VAL A 14 17.66 -22.87 -2.91
C VAL A 14 16.59 -23.26 -3.93
N VAL A 15 16.99 -23.69 -5.13
CA VAL A 15 16.06 -24.06 -6.20
C VAL A 15 15.24 -25.28 -5.82
N ARG A 16 15.85 -26.29 -5.19
CA ARG A 16 15.15 -27.48 -4.69
C ARG A 16 14.06 -27.11 -3.68
N ARG A 17 14.39 -26.25 -2.71
CA ARG A 17 13.48 -25.78 -1.65
C ARG A 17 12.33 -24.94 -2.20
N LEU A 18 12.62 -24.04 -3.15
CA LEU A 18 11.58 -23.26 -3.83
C LEU A 18 10.61 -24.12 -4.64
N LEU A 19 11.12 -25.14 -5.33
CA LEU A 19 10.28 -26.08 -6.09
C LEU A 19 9.50 -27.04 -5.19
N ALA A 20 9.90 -27.19 -3.93
CA ALA A 20 9.16 -27.89 -2.87
C ALA A 20 8.15 -26.98 -2.13
N ASP A 21 7.88 -25.78 -2.69
CA ASP A 21 6.94 -24.78 -2.16
C ASP A 21 7.33 -24.17 -0.80
N GLU A 22 8.61 -24.23 -0.45
CA GLU A 22 9.10 -23.52 0.73
C GLU A 22 9.09 -22.00 0.50
N LYS A 23 8.67 -21.25 1.53
CA LYS A 23 8.59 -19.79 1.45
C LYS A 23 9.98 -19.18 1.25
N MET A 24 10.13 -18.33 0.24
CA MET A 24 11.35 -17.57 -0.07
C MET A 24 11.93 -16.85 1.16
N THR A 25 11.08 -16.33 2.04
CA THR A 25 11.49 -15.67 3.30
C THR A 25 12.20 -16.61 4.26
N SER A 26 11.77 -17.87 4.35
CA SER A 26 12.38 -18.89 5.19
C SER A 26 13.76 -19.29 4.66
N ILE A 27 13.88 -19.47 3.34
CA ILE A 27 15.16 -19.78 2.68
C ILE A 27 16.18 -18.65 2.87
N VAL A 28 15.74 -17.39 2.70
CA VAL A 28 16.61 -16.22 2.93
C VAL A 28 17.03 -16.11 4.41
N ALA A 29 16.12 -16.39 5.35
CA ALA A 29 16.44 -16.39 6.78
C ALA A 29 17.47 -17.47 7.13
N ASP A 30 17.31 -18.68 6.59
CA ASP A 30 18.25 -19.79 6.76
C ASP A 30 19.65 -19.46 6.22
N LEU A 31 19.75 -18.92 4.99
CA LEU A 31 21.04 -18.54 4.42
C LEU A 31 21.77 -17.47 5.24
N ARG A 32 21.00 -16.53 5.82
CA ARG A 32 21.55 -15.53 6.74
C ARG A 32 22.01 -16.16 8.05
N ALA A 33 21.24 -17.08 8.61
CA ALA A 33 21.60 -17.80 9.84
C ALA A 33 22.86 -18.65 9.65
N ARG A 34 23.04 -19.25 8.48
CA ARG A 34 24.26 -19.99 8.08
C ARG A 34 25.43 -19.09 7.70
N GLY A 35 25.25 -17.76 7.70
CA GLY A 35 26.30 -16.81 7.36
C GLY A 35 26.78 -16.88 5.91
N VAL A 36 25.98 -17.41 4.98
CA VAL A 36 26.35 -17.55 3.56
C VAL A 36 26.20 -16.19 2.87
N PRO A 37 27.29 -15.51 2.47
CA PRO A 37 27.20 -14.20 1.85
C PRO A 37 26.81 -14.31 0.36
N THR A 38 26.33 -13.20 -0.21
CA THR A 38 26.28 -13.08 -1.68
C THR A 38 27.67 -12.86 -2.26
N VAL A 39 27.83 -12.98 -3.58
CA VAL A 39 29.10 -12.73 -4.30
C VAL A 39 29.69 -11.33 -4.07
N THR A 40 28.88 -10.35 -3.65
CA THR A 40 29.33 -9.00 -3.30
C THR A 40 29.54 -8.78 -1.80
N GLY A 41 29.45 -9.84 -0.98
CA GLY A 41 29.53 -9.75 0.48
C GLY A 41 28.27 -9.23 1.18
N ALA A 42 27.21 -8.92 0.43
CA ALA A 42 25.94 -8.43 1.00
C ALA A 42 25.08 -9.59 1.52
N LEU A 43 24.15 -9.28 2.44
CA LEU A 43 23.16 -10.24 2.93
C LEU A 43 22.12 -10.57 1.85
N TRP A 44 21.64 -11.81 1.85
CA TRP A 44 20.52 -12.24 1.00
C TRP A 44 19.26 -11.43 1.30
N SER A 45 18.51 -11.04 0.27
CA SER A 45 17.21 -10.39 0.38
C SER A 45 16.21 -11.10 -0.54
N HIS A 46 14.91 -10.91 -0.31
CA HIS A 46 13.90 -11.46 -1.21
C HIS A 46 14.13 -11.03 -2.66
N HIS A 47 14.39 -9.73 -2.88
CA HIS A 47 14.64 -9.18 -4.21
C HIS A 47 15.91 -9.77 -4.86
N SER A 48 17.02 -9.83 -4.13
CA SER A 48 18.27 -10.37 -4.68
C SER A 48 18.18 -11.87 -4.97
N MET A 49 17.43 -12.61 -4.15
CA MET A 49 17.17 -14.03 -4.37
C MET A 49 16.29 -14.27 -5.59
N THR A 50 15.12 -13.62 -5.69
CA THR A 50 14.22 -13.72 -6.87
C THR A 50 14.96 -13.39 -8.16
N ARG A 51 15.78 -12.33 -8.14
CA ARG A 51 16.58 -11.93 -9.29
C ARG A 51 17.64 -12.98 -9.66
N LEU A 52 18.29 -13.61 -8.67
CA LEU A 52 19.28 -14.66 -8.91
C LEU A 52 18.64 -15.87 -9.62
N VAL A 53 17.62 -16.47 -9.01
CA VAL A 53 16.99 -17.70 -9.51
C VAL A 53 16.26 -17.47 -10.85
N GLY A 54 15.96 -16.20 -11.16
CA GLY A 54 15.40 -15.78 -12.45
C GLY A 54 16.38 -15.82 -13.61
N TYR A 55 17.69 -15.76 -13.37
CA TYR A 55 18.64 -15.57 -14.45
C TYR A 55 18.74 -16.81 -15.39
N PRO A 56 18.56 -16.64 -16.72
CA PRO A 56 18.68 -17.74 -17.69
C PRO A 56 20.06 -18.42 -17.68
N ARG A 57 21.11 -17.69 -17.28
CA ARG A 57 22.47 -18.22 -17.20
C ARG A 57 22.60 -19.43 -16.27
N LEU A 58 21.78 -19.52 -15.21
CA LEU A 58 21.77 -20.68 -14.31
C LEU A 58 21.37 -21.97 -15.04
N ALA A 59 20.54 -21.86 -16.07
CA ALA A 59 20.10 -22.98 -16.90
C ALA A 59 20.99 -23.22 -18.13
N GLY A 60 22.17 -22.60 -18.19
CA GLY A 60 23.05 -22.65 -19.36
C GLY A 60 22.42 -22.00 -20.60
N LEU A 61 21.64 -20.93 -20.40
CA LEU A 61 20.99 -20.17 -21.47
C LEU A 61 21.56 -18.76 -21.55
N LYS A 62 21.66 -18.24 -22.77
CA LYS A 62 21.99 -16.84 -23.07
C LYS A 62 20.93 -16.24 -23.97
N GLU A 63 20.69 -14.95 -23.81
CA GLU A 63 19.78 -14.23 -24.68
C GLU A 63 20.52 -13.79 -25.95
N ARG A 64 19.95 -14.07 -27.11
CA ARG A 64 20.44 -13.61 -28.42
C ARG A 64 19.24 -13.23 -29.29
N ASN A 65 19.16 -11.96 -29.68
CA ASN A 65 18.06 -11.39 -30.47
C ASN A 65 16.67 -11.67 -29.86
N GLY A 66 16.53 -11.47 -28.54
CA GLY A 66 15.27 -11.69 -27.81
C GLY A 66 14.87 -13.16 -27.65
N LYS A 67 15.73 -14.11 -28.03
CA LYS A 67 15.49 -15.56 -27.85
C LYS A 67 16.52 -16.17 -26.91
N LEU A 68 16.05 -17.03 -26.01
CA LEU A 68 16.94 -17.83 -25.15
C LEU A 68 17.54 -18.98 -25.96
N VAL A 69 18.86 -18.94 -26.14
CA VAL A 69 19.64 -19.98 -26.83
C VAL A 69 20.59 -20.67 -25.86
N LYS A 70 21.08 -21.86 -26.23
CA LYS A 70 22.11 -22.57 -25.46
C LYS A 70 23.35 -21.68 -25.33
N ALA A 71 23.86 -21.57 -24.12
CA ALA A 71 25.11 -20.91 -23.83
C ALA A 71 26.28 -21.91 -23.80
N ASP A 72 27.49 -21.38 -23.84
CA ASP A 72 28.74 -22.15 -23.89
C ASP A 72 29.26 -22.53 -22.49
N TRP A 73 28.58 -22.09 -21.44
CA TRP A 73 28.91 -22.40 -20.06
C TRP A 73 28.04 -23.52 -19.48
N PRO A 74 28.57 -24.29 -18.51
CA PRO A 74 27.81 -25.34 -17.86
C PRO A 74 26.62 -24.79 -17.07
N ALA A 75 25.52 -25.54 -17.05
CA ALA A 75 24.31 -25.19 -16.33
C ALA A 75 24.42 -25.62 -14.86
N ILE A 76 23.97 -24.75 -13.95
CA ILE A 76 23.89 -25.05 -12.50
C ILE A 76 22.58 -25.77 -12.18
N ILE A 77 21.50 -25.41 -12.87
CA ILE A 77 20.18 -26.04 -12.78
C ILE A 77 19.71 -26.50 -14.17
N THR A 78 18.76 -27.43 -14.20
CA THR A 78 18.17 -27.87 -15.46
C THR A 78 17.27 -26.81 -16.07
N ARG A 79 17.09 -26.87 -17.40
CA ARG A 79 16.14 -26.00 -18.11
C ARG A 79 14.70 -26.22 -17.66
N ALA A 80 14.37 -27.45 -17.23
CA ALA A 80 13.06 -27.79 -16.73
C ALA A 80 12.79 -27.10 -15.39
N GLU A 81 13.76 -27.10 -14.47
CA GLU A 81 13.67 -26.39 -13.19
C GLU A 81 13.55 -24.89 -13.39
N HIS A 82 14.38 -24.30 -14.26
CA HIS A 82 14.28 -22.87 -14.57
C HIS A 82 12.91 -22.49 -15.13
N ARG A 83 12.34 -23.30 -16.04
CA ARG A 83 10.98 -23.07 -16.55
C ARG A 83 9.93 -23.17 -15.44
N LYS A 84 10.06 -24.14 -14.53
CA LYS A 84 9.15 -24.28 -13.37
C LYS A 84 9.22 -23.05 -12.45
N LEU A 85 10.42 -22.55 -12.17
CA LEU A 85 10.61 -21.31 -11.41
C LEU A 85 9.99 -20.11 -12.10
N MET A 86 10.12 -19.97 -13.43
CA MET A 86 9.52 -18.86 -14.17
C MET A 86 8.00 -18.90 -14.12
N LYS A 87 7.41 -20.10 -14.20
CA LYS A 87 5.96 -20.28 -13.98
C LYS A 87 5.56 -19.93 -12.54
N LEU A 88 6.35 -20.36 -11.56
CA LEU A 88 6.11 -20.07 -10.14
C LEU A 88 6.05 -18.56 -9.86
N PHE A 89 6.95 -17.77 -10.47
CA PHE A 89 6.98 -16.32 -10.29
C PHE A 89 5.98 -15.54 -11.14
N ALA A 90 5.48 -16.15 -12.23
CA ALA A 90 4.48 -15.52 -13.09
C ALA A 90 3.04 -15.84 -12.68
N ASP A 91 2.84 -16.68 -11.66
CA ASP A 91 1.52 -17.09 -11.18
C ASP A 91 0.80 -15.95 -10.46
N PRO A 92 -0.30 -15.40 -11.03
CA PRO A 92 -1.03 -14.28 -10.42
C PRO A 92 -1.69 -14.66 -9.10
N SER A 93 -1.97 -15.94 -8.86
CA SER A 93 -2.57 -16.41 -7.59
C SER A 93 -1.60 -16.33 -6.41
N ARG A 94 -0.29 -16.22 -6.70
CA ARG A 94 0.78 -16.02 -5.72
C ARG A 94 1.17 -14.56 -5.51
N GLU A 95 0.61 -13.64 -6.31
CA GLU A 95 0.64 -12.24 -5.93
C GLU A 95 -0.11 -12.12 -4.61
N GLN A 96 0.63 -11.88 -3.54
CA GLN A 96 0.04 -11.47 -2.27
C GLN A 96 -0.86 -10.27 -2.59
N PRO A 97 -2.17 -10.29 -2.26
CA PRO A 97 -2.92 -9.06 -2.27
C PRO A 97 -2.14 -8.11 -1.39
N VAL A 98 -1.70 -6.98 -1.96
CA VAL A 98 -1.01 -5.96 -1.18
C VAL A 98 -2.02 -5.56 -0.12
N SER A 99 -1.84 -6.07 1.09
CA SER A 99 -2.59 -5.68 2.27
C SER A 99 -2.25 -4.21 2.49
N ASN A 100 -3.01 -3.34 1.81
CA ASN A 100 -3.01 -1.91 2.03
C ASN A 100 -3.70 -1.56 3.36
N SER A 101 -4.07 -2.56 4.18
CA SER A 101 -4.53 -2.36 5.54
C SER A 101 -3.51 -1.47 6.27
N PRO A 102 -3.93 -0.27 6.68
CA PRO A 102 -3.00 0.72 7.16
C PRO A 102 -2.36 0.26 8.46
N LYS A 103 -1.03 0.24 8.52
CA LYS A 103 -0.29 -0.22 9.70
C LYS A 103 -0.34 0.75 10.90
N TYR A 104 -0.67 2.02 10.65
CA TYR A 104 -0.61 3.08 11.66
C TYR A 104 -1.75 4.09 11.52
N LEU A 105 -2.26 4.60 12.64
CA LEU A 105 -3.45 5.45 12.73
C LEU A 105 -3.42 6.69 11.83
N LEU A 106 -2.26 7.30 11.58
CA LEU A 106 -2.18 8.54 10.78
C LEU A 106 -1.39 8.39 9.48
N SER A 107 -1.19 7.15 9.02
CA SER A 107 -0.63 6.87 7.69
C SER A 107 -1.59 7.28 6.56
N GLY A 108 -1.14 7.28 5.30
CA GLY A 108 -2.04 7.42 4.14
C GLY A 108 -2.67 8.80 3.90
N GLY A 109 -2.03 9.90 4.33
CA GLY A 109 -2.43 11.25 3.91
C GLY A 109 -3.17 12.10 4.96
N LEU A 110 -3.46 11.57 6.15
CA LEU A 110 -4.08 12.34 7.25
C LEU A 110 -3.15 13.40 7.87
N LEU A 111 -1.89 13.44 7.47
CA LEU A 111 -0.88 14.38 7.95
C LEU A 111 -0.21 15.08 6.77
N THR A 112 -0.13 16.41 6.82
CA THR A 112 0.56 17.23 5.82
C THR A 112 1.64 18.10 6.45
N CYS A 113 2.70 18.34 5.69
CA CYS A 113 3.83 19.16 6.10
C CYS A 113 3.50 20.64 5.89
N ASP A 114 3.55 21.44 6.95
CA ASP A 114 3.33 22.90 6.91
C ASP A 114 4.63 23.66 7.14
N PHE A 115 5.76 23.09 6.70
CA PHE A 115 7.05 23.78 6.77
C PHE A 115 7.10 24.91 5.73
N PRO A 116 7.43 26.16 6.11
CA PRO A 116 7.56 27.27 5.17
C PRO A 116 8.78 27.06 4.27
N LEU A 117 8.56 26.97 2.97
CA LEU A 117 9.60 26.87 1.94
C LEU A 117 9.69 28.19 1.16
N PRO A 118 10.90 28.75 0.99
CA PRO A 118 11.09 29.87 0.08
C PRO A 118 11.02 29.40 -1.37
N ASP A 119 10.41 30.21 -2.24
CA ASP A 119 10.44 30.11 -3.70
C ASP A 119 10.60 31.49 -4.35
N ASP A 120 10.64 31.52 -5.68
CA ASP A 120 10.78 32.75 -6.47
C ASP A 120 9.59 33.71 -6.32
N HIS A 121 8.48 33.27 -5.71
CA HIS A 121 7.24 34.01 -5.53
C HIS A 121 6.91 34.31 -4.05
N GLY A 122 7.83 34.03 -3.12
CA GLY A 122 7.67 34.27 -1.69
C GLY A 122 7.89 33.02 -0.84
N THR A 123 7.01 32.79 0.13
CA THR A 123 7.09 31.63 1.03
C THR A 123 5.78 30.85 0.98
N HIS A 124 5.86 29.57 0.65
CA HIS A 124 4.70 28.67 0.58
C HIS A 124 4.87 27.48 1.54
N PRO A 125 3.77 26.86 2.02
CA PRO A 125 3.86 25.67 2.84
C PRO A 125 4.27 24.46 1.98
N CYS A 126 5.10 23.58 2.53
CA CYS A 126 5.58 22.38 1.84
C CYS A 126 4.43 21.51 1.28
N GLY A 127 3.31 21.38 2.00
CA GLY A 127 2.08 20.72 1.55
C GLY A 127 2.16 19.22 1.33
N LYS A 128 3.35 18.60 1.39
CA LYS A 128 3.54 17.17 1.14
C LYS A 128 3.02 16.30 2.30
N PRO A 129 2.48 15.11 2.03
CA PRO A 129 2.04 14.20 3.08
C PRO A 129 3.21 13.72 3.94
N LEU A 130 2.96 13.51 5.23
CA LEU A 130 3.92 12.87 6.13
C LEU A 130 3.81 11.35 6.05
N TYR A 131 4.96 10.68 6.14
CA TYR A 131 5.05 9.23 6.08
C TYR A 131 5.59 8.69 7.39
N THR A 132 5.12 7.51 7.78
CA THR A 132 5.68 6.84 8.95
C THR A 132 7.14 6.48 8.69
N GLN A 133 8.00 6.83 9.64
CA GLN A 133 9.36 6.36 9.72
C GLN A 133 9.47 5.45 10.96
N PRO A 134 9.59 4.13 10.75
CA PRO A 134 9.92 3.20 11.82
C PRO A 134 11.24 3.59 12.49
N SER A 135 11.40 3.24 13.76
CA SER A 135 12.68 3.38 14.45
C SER A 135 12.87 2.20 15.38
N THR A 136 14.09 1.69 15.44
CA THR A 136 14.51 0.59 16.31
C THR A 136 15.11 1.07 17.63
N THR A 137 15.59 2.33 17.67
CA THR A 137 16.32 2.91 18.81
C THR A 137 15.65 4.15 19.41
N ALA A 138 14.71 4.76 18.68
CA ALA A 138 13.95 5.92 19.12
C ALA A 138 12.45 5.70 18.88
N THR A 139 11.63 6.62 19.37
CA THR A 139 10.19 6.60 19.11
C THR A 139 9.92 6.73 17.61
N ARG A 140 9.06 5.84 17.08
CA ARG A 140 8.54 5.96 15.72
C ARG A 140 7.90 7.33 15.50
N GLY A 141 8.00 7.85 14.29
CA GLY A 141 7.49 9.19 13.99
C GLY A 141 6.95 9.31 12.58
N TYR A 142 6.26 10.41 12.32
CA TYR A 142 5.87 10.83 10.98
C TYR A 142 6.86 11.87 10.48
N VAL A 143 7.31 11.71 9.23
CA VAL A 143 8.33 12.57 8.63
C VAL A 143 7.93 13.04 7.24
N CYS A 144 8.34 14.25 6.89
CA CYS A 144 8.28 14.73 5.52
C CYS A 144 9.49 14.17 4.77
N ARG A 145 9.31 13.20 3.88
CA ARG A 145 10.43 12.52 3.20
C ARG A 145 10.93 13.34 2.01
N THR A 146 12.25 13.46 1.84
CA THR A 146 12.87 14.12 0.67
C THR A 146 12.89 13.25 -0.58
N GLY A 147 12.81 11.92 -0.42
CA GLY A 147 12.82 10.96 -1.51
C GLY A 147 11.41 10.56 -1.98
N SER A 148 11.41 9.64 -2.94
CA SER A 148 10.18 8.96 -3.40
C SER A 148 9.42 8.32 -2.21
N PRO A 149 8.08 8.37 -2.20
CA PRO A 149 7.22 8.91 -3.25
C PRO A 149 6.84 10.39 -3.11
N SER A 150 7.22 11.08 -2.02
CA SER A 150 6.64 12.40 -1.70
C SER A 150 7.46 13.60 -2.13
N TYR A 151 8.80 13.47 -2.23
CA TYR A 151 9.71 14.56 -2.60
C TYR A 151 9.43 15.86 -1.82
N GLY A 152 9.31 15.74 -0.50
CA GLY A 152 9.06 16.83 0.44
C GLY A 152 10.34 17.42 1.03
N CYS A 153 10.20 18.27 2.04
CA CYS A 153 11.31 19.11 2.50
C CYS A 153 12.32 18.42 3.44
N GLY A 154 12.01 17.27 4.06
CA GLY A 154 12.93 16.64 5.02
C GLY A 154 12.98 17.27 6.41
N ARG A 155 12.27 18.39 6.64
CA ARG A 155 12.48 19.24 7.82
C ARG A 155 11.54 18.95 8.99
N ILE A 156 10.44 18.24 8.75
CA ILE A 156 9.46 17.90 9.80
C ILE A 156 9.60 16.44 10.20
N ARG A 157 9.74 16.25 11.52
CA ARG A 157 9.53 14.99 12.24
C ARG A 157 8.62 15.26 13.44
N ILE A 158 7.71 14.34 13.70
CA ILE A 158 6.83 14.37 14.88
C ILE A 158 6.70 12.95 15.45
N ALA A 159 6.78 12.83 16.78
CA ALA A 159 6.67 11.55 17.47
C ALA A 159 5.24 11.02 17.35
N ALA A 160 5.10 9.76 16.95
CA ALA A 160 3.81 9.23 16.59
C ALA A 160 2.89 8.86 17.78
N PRO A 161 3.36 8.28 18.90
CA PRO A 161 2.47 7.86 19.99
C PRO A 161 1.62 9.01 20.55
N ALA A 162 2.26 10.09 21.00
CA ALA A 162 1.54 11.24 21.55
C ALA A 162 0.66 11.94 20.51
N LEU A 163 1.12 12.03 19.25
CA LEU A 163 0.32 12.61 18.17
C LEU A 163 -0.94 11.78 17.90
N GLU A 164 -0.81 10.46 17.83
CA GLU A 164 -1.93 9.55 17.58
C GLU A 164 -2.96 9.59 18.69
N GLU A 165 -2.52 9.63 19.95
CA GLU A 165 -3.39 9.79 21.12
C GLU A 165 -4.16 11.12 21.08
N LEU A 166 -3.48 12.23 20.76
CA LEU A 166 -4.12 13.54 20.63
C LEU A 166 -5.13 13.58 19.47
N VAL A 167 -4.78 13.01 18.32
CA VAL A 167 -5.70 12.97 17.17
C VAL A 167 -6.90 12.07 17.48
N ALA A 168 -6.67 10.90 18.08
CA ALA A 168 -7.73 9.98 18.48
C ALA A 168 -8.72 10.63 19.46
N SER A 169 -8.22 11.21 20.55
CA SER A 169 -9.04 11.90 21.55
C SER A 169 -9.85 13.05 20.96
N ARG A 170 -9.24 13.90 20.12
CA ARG A 170 -9.96 15.00 19.46
C ARG A 170 -11.01 14.50 18.46
N ALA A 171 -10.69 13.45 17.70
CA ALA A 171 -11.64 12.84 16.75
C ALA A 171 -12.85 12.23 17.48
N LEU A 172 -12.62 11.48 18.56
CA LEU A 172 -13.68 10.91 19.40
C LEU A 172 -14.54 12.01 20.04
N ALA A 173 -13.93 13.04 20.62
CA ALA A 173 -14.67 14.17 21.20
C ALA A 173 -15.51 14.91 20.15
N ARG A 174 -14.99 15.03 18.91
CA ARG A 174 -15.73 15.65 17.81
C ARG A 174 -16.92 14.79 17.37
N LEU A 175 -16.72 13.47 17.27
CA LEU A 175 -17.78 12.51 16.96
C LEU A 175 -18.87 12.51 18.03
N ALA A 176 -18.51 12.60 19.32
CA ALA A 176 -19.46 12.67 20.42
C ALA A 176 -20.22 14.02 20.51
N SER A 177 -19.89 15.01 19.68
CA SER A 177 -20.57 16.31 19.74
C SER A 177 -21.97 16.24 19.10
N PRO A 178 -23.03 16.78 19.76
CA PRO A 178 -24.40 16.73 19.25
C PRO A 178 -24.59 17.16 17.78
N PRO A 179 -24.00 18.26 17.29
CA PRO A 179 -24.19 18.66 15.89
C PRO A 179 -23.57 17.68 14.88
N VAL A 180 -22.47 17.01 15.25
CA VAL A 180 -21.83 16.00 14.39
C VAL A 180 -22.65 14.72 14.40
N LEU A 181 -23.19 14.32 15.55
CA LEU A 181 -24.08 13.18 15.67
C LEU A 181 -25.35 13.33 14.83
N GLU A 182 -26.00 14.49 14.88
CA GLU A 182 -27.18 14.76 14.07
C GLU A 182 -26.87 14.84 12.56
N ARG A 183 -25.66 15.25 12.19
CA ARG A 183 -25.18 15.15 10.80
C ARG A 183 -24.94 13.69 10.41
N LEU A 184 -24.36 12.89 11.30
CA LEU A 184 -24.06 11.48 11.09
C LEU A 184 -25.34 10.66 10.92
N LYS A 185 -26.32 10.83 11.80
CA LYS A 185 -27.63 10.15 11.73
C LYS A 185 -28.35 10.46 10.42
N ARG A 186 -28.35 11.74 9.98
CA ARG A 186 -28.91 12.13 8.68
C ARG A 186 -28.16 11.49 7.51
N ALA A 187 -26.83 11.45 7.59
CA ALA A 187 -26.01 10.79 6.56
C ALA A 187 -26.29 9.28 6.50
N ILE A 188 -26.40 8.59 7.64
CA ILE A 188 -26.77 7.17 7.72
C ILE A 188 -28.14 6.90 7.11
N GLY A 189 -29.15 7.73 7.42
CA GLY A 189 -30.48 7.61 6.83
C GLY A 189 -30.49 7.81 5.31
N ALA A 190 -29.73 8.78 4.80
CA ALA A 190 -29.58 9.00 3.36
C ALA A 190 -28.83 7.84 2.68
N VAL A 191 -27.78 7.32 3.33
CA VAL A 191 -26.99 6.17 2.87
C VAL A 191 -27.84 4.93 2.67
N GLY A 192 -28.85 4.66 3.51
CA GLY A 192 -29.75 3.53 3.30
C GLY A 192 -30.47 3.58 1.94
N SER A 193 -30.94 4.77 1.54
CA SER A 193 -31.56 4.99 0.23
C SER A 193 -30.55 5.00 -0.92
N GLU A 194 -29.34 5.51 -0.66
CA GLU A 194 -28.25 5.56 -1.64
C GLU A 194 -27.64 4.18 -1.89
N GLY A 195 -27.56 3.30 -0.89
CA GLY A 195 -27.08 1.92 -1.03
C GLY A 195 -27.91 1.12 -2.03
N PHE A 196 -29.24 1.21 -1.95
CA PHE A 196 -30.14 0.62 -2.93
C PHE A 196 -29.91 1.18 -4.35
N SER A 197 -29.67 2.49 -4.46
CA SER A 197 -29.34 3.16 -5.74
C SER A 197 -27.97 2.71 -6.29
N ILE A 198 -26.98 2.49 -5.42
CA ILE A 198 -25.65 2.01 -5.80
C ILE A 198 -25.72 0.59 -6.33
N ASP A 199 -26.47 -0.31 -5.69
CA ASP A 199 -26.63 -1.69 -6.16
C ASP A 199 -27.29 -1.74 -7.55
N GLN A 200 -28.31 -0.91 -7.78
CA GLN A 200 -28.91 -0.73 -9.11
C GLN A 200 -27.90 -0.21 -10.13
N ALA A 201 -27.16 0.85 -9.79
CA ALA A 201 -26.15 1.42 -10.68
C ALA A 201 -25.01 0.43 -11.01
N LEU A 202 -24.63 -0.44 -10.07
CA LEU A 202 -23.65 -1.51 -10.32
C LEU A 202 -24.21 -2.55 -11.29
N SER A 203 -25.48 -2.93 -11.15
CA SER A 203 -26.17 -3.81 -12.11
C SER A 203 -26.21 -3.20 -13.50
N ASP A 204 -26.59 -1.91 -13.63
CA ASP A 204 -26.66 -1.21 -14.91
C ASP A 204 -25.29 -1.16 -15.62
N LEU A 205 -24.20 -1.02 -14.87
CA LEU A 205 -22.83 -1.08 -15.42
C LEU A 205 -22.47 -2.47 -15.94
N ASP A 206 -22.88 -3.53 -15.24
CA ASP A 206 -22.66 -4.91 -15.67
C ASP A 206 -23.53 -5.23 -16.91
N ASP A 207 -24.76 -4.72 -16.97
CA ASP A 207 -25.64 -4.77 -18.14
C ASP A 207 -24.99 -4.10 -19.36
N ARG A 208 -24.48 -2.87 -19.19
CA ARG A 208 -23.80 -2.12 -20.25
C ARG A 208 -22.58 -2.85 -20.80
N LEU A 209 -21.79 -3.52 -19.95
CA LEU A 209 -20.64 -4.30 -20.39
C LEU A 209 -21.06 -5.54 -21.19
N ARG A 210 -22.12 -6.22 -20.76
CA ARG A 210 -22.68 -7.36 -21.48
C ARG A 210 -23.17 -6.98 -22.86
N GLU A 211 -23.98 -5.93 -22.97
CA GLU A 211 -24.50 -5.42 -24.24
C GLU A 211 -23.37 -5.00 -25.19
N ALA A 212 -22.35 -4.31 -24.67
CA ALA A 212 -21.17 -3.94 -25.47
C ALA A 212 -20.41 -5.18 -25.98
N GLY A 213 -20.35 -6.24 -25.19
CA GLY A 213 -19.78 -7.54 -25.59
C GLY A 213 -20.58 -8.22 -26.70
N GLU A 214 -21.91 -8.21 -26.61
CA GLU A 214 -22.80 -8.78 -27.64
C GLU A 214 -22.70 -8.01 -28.96
N GLN A 215 -22.72 -6.67 -28.92
CA GLN A 215 -22.56 -5.83 -30.11
C GLN A 215 -21.18 -6.03 -30.76
N TYR A 216 -20.12 -6.21 -29.97
CA TYR A 216 -18.80 -6.57 -30.50
C TYR A 216 -18.80 -7.95 -31.17
N ALA A 217 -19.46 -8.95 -30.57
CA ALA A 217 -19.58 -10.28 -31.16
C ALA A 217 -20.33 -10.27 -32.50
N ARG A 218 -21.34 -9.41 -32.63
CA ARG A 218 -22.06 -9.13 -33.90
C ARG A 218 -21.29 -8.23 -34.88
N ARG A 219 -20.09 -7.77 -34.53
CA ARG A 219 -19.25 -6.83 -35.30
C ARG A 219 -19.88 -5.46 -35.53
N GLU A 220 -20.82 -5.06 -34.68
CA GLU A 220 -21.45 -3.75 -34.67
C GLU A 220 -20.58 -2.71 -33.94
N LEU A 221 -19.70 -3.17 -33.05
CA LEU A 221 -18.70 -2.36 -32.35
C LEU A 221 -17.28 -2.73 -32.74
N SER A 222 -16.41 -1.71 -32.75
CA SER A 222 -14.97 -1.91 -32.91
C SER A 222 -14.29 -2.30 -31.58
N MET A 223 -13.14 -2.98 -31.67
CA MET A 223 -12.35 -3.33 -30.48
C MET A 223 -11.84 -2.09 -29.72
N THR A 224 -11.55 -0.99 -30.42
CA THR A 224 -11.11 0.25 -29.75
C THR A 224 -12.24 0.87 -28.94
N THR A 225 -13.48 0.85 -29.46
CA THR A 225 -14.67 1.31 -28.75
C THR A 225 -14.97 0.44 -27.53
N LEU A 226 -14.92 -0.89 -27.65
CA LEU A 226 -15.15 -1.80 -26.52
C LEU A 226 -14.15 -1.56 -25.39
N ARG A 227 -12.85 -1.41 -25.69
CA ARG A 227 -11.82 -1.07 -24.68
C ARG A 227 -12.08 0.26 -23.98
N ALA A 228 -12.60 1.26 -24.70
CA ALA A 228 -12.94 2.55 -24.11
C ALA A 228 -14.12 2.42 -23.13
N ILE A 229 -15.15 1.65 -23.51
CA ILE A 229 -16.30 1.33 -22.63
C ILE A 229 -15.83 0.56 -21.39
N GLU A 230 -15.04 -0.50 -21.56
CA GLU A 230 -14.47 -1.27 -20.44
C GLU A 230 -13.69 -0.39 -19.46
N LYS A 231 -12.84 0.50 -19.99
CA LYS A 231 -12.05 1.43 -19.18
C LYS A 231 -12.94 2.38 -18.39
N GLN A 232 -13.96 2.96 -19.03
CA GLN A 232 -14.88 3.90 -18.40
C GLN A 232 -15.72 3.19 -17.33
N THR A 233 -16.35 2.07 -17.67
CA THR A 233 -17.15 1.29 -16.72
C THR A 233 -16.32 0.83 -15.52
N LYS A 234 -15.06 0.45 -15.71
CA LYS A 234 -14.16 0.10 -14.60
C LYS A 234 -13.88 1.30 -13.68
N ALA A 235 -13.74 2.50 -14.23
CA ALA A 235 -13.60 3.73 -13.45
C ALA A 235 -14.89 4.06 -12.67
N ASP A 236 -16.05 3.98 -13.32
CA ASP A 236 -17.35 4.27 -12.71
C ASP A 236 -17.68 3.27 -11.60
N ARG A 237 -17.46 1.97 -11.86
CA ARG A 237 -17.61 0.90 -10.87
C ARG A 237 -16.71 1.12 -9.66
N LYS A 238 -15.45 1.53 -9.88
CA LYS A 238 -14.54 1.85 -8.79
C LYS A 238 -15.08 3.02 -7.95
N ALA A 239 -15.59 4.08 -8.58
CA ALA A 239 -16.14 5.22 -7.86
C ALA A 239 -17.39 4.85 -7.03
N LEU A 240 -18.29 4.05 -7.60
CA LEU A 240 -19.48 3.54 -6.91
C LEU A 240 -19.11 2.65 -5.70
N LEU A 241 -18.15 1.74 -5.86
CA LEU A 241 -17.70 0.88 -4.77
C LEU A 241 -17.03 1.67 -3.65
N GLU A 242 -16.28 2.73 -3.95
CA GLU A 242 -15.71 3.58 -2.90
C GLU A 242 -16.81 4.36 -2.15
N ARG A 243 -17.87 4.79 -2.85
CA ARG A 243 -19.06 5.37 -2.19
C ARG A 243 -19.79 4.33 -1.33
N ALA A 244 -19.98 3.11 -1.83
CA ALA A 244 -20.59 2.01 -1.08
C ALA A 244 -19.80 1.69 0.20
N LYS A 245 -18.46 1.65 0.13
CA LYS A 245 -17.61 1.49 1.32
C LYS A 245 -17.80 2.64 2.30
N GLN A 246 -17.89 3.89 1.81
CA GLN A 246 -18.15 5.04 2.68
C GLN A 246 -19.51 4.94 3.38
N ALA A 247 -20.53 4.47 2.67
CA ALA A 247 -21.85 4.18 3.19
C ALA A 247 -21.85 3.09 4.27
N ASP A 248 -21.28 1.92 3.96
CA ASP A 248 -21.14 0.79 4.87
C ASP A 248 -20.35 1.17 6.14
N ARG A 249 -19.30 1.99 6.00
CA ARG A 249 -18.57 2.57 7.14
C ARG A 249 -19.45 3.34 8.10
N LEU A 250 -20.35 4.18 7.57
CA LEU A 250 -21.26 4.97 8.39
C LEU A 250 -22.26 4.09 9.14
N LEU A 251 -22.72 2.99 8.52
CA LEU A 251 -23.64 2.03 9.11
C LEU A 251 -23.01 1.14 10.20
N ARG A 252 -21.70 0.91 10.15
CA ARG A 252 -20.96 0.08 11.12
C ARG A 252 -20.54 0.80 12.39
N LEU A 253 -20.74 2.12 12.46
CA LEU A 253 -20.35 2.88 13.65
C LEU A 253 -21.23 2.48 14.84
N PRO A 254 -20.64 2.25 16.02
CA PRO A 254 -21.41 2.05 17.23
C PRO A 254 -22.13 3.36 17.61
N GLU A 255 -23.14 3.23 18.47
CA GLU A 255 -23.80 4.39 19.04
C GLU A 255 -22.79 5.30 19.76
N PRO A 256 -23.04 6.62 19.82
CA PRO A 256 -22.08 7.61 20.30
C PRO A 256 -21.53 7.33 21.70
N GLU A 257 -22.39 6.80 22.57
CA GLU A 257 -22.08 6.46 23.95
C GLU A 257 -21.12 5.26 24.05
N ALA A 258 -21.11 4.37 23.06
CA ALA A 258 -20.26 3.18 23.00
C ALA A 258 -18.96 3.39 22.19
N LEU A 259 -18.77 4.55 21.56
CA LEU A 259 -17.60 4.84 20.71
C LEU A 259 -16.26 4.72 21.45
N ALA A 260 -16.21 5.17 22.71
CA ALA A 260 -14.97 5.15 23.49
C ALA A 260 -14.55 3.71 23.87
N GLU A 261 -15.52 2.87 24.25
CA GLU A 261 -15.30 1.46 24.56
C GLU A 261 -14.92 0.69 23.29
N TRP A 262 -15.69 0.86 22.21
CA TRP A 262 -15.41 0.26 20.91
C TRP A 262 -14.00 0.60 20.41
N TRP A 263 -13.55 1.85 20.62
CA TRP A 263 -12.22 2.28 20.18
C TRP A 263 -11.10 1.43 20.80
N VAL A 264 -11.24 0.98 22.05
CA VAL A 264 -10.19 0.20 22.76
C VAL A 264 -9.90 -1.13 22.06
N ASP A 265 -10.92 -1.79 21.53
CA ASP A 265 -10.81 -3.11 20.89
C ASP A 265 -10.81 -3.04 19.35
N ALA A 266 -11.17 -1.89 18.77
CA ALA A 266 -11.21 -1.69 17.33
C ALA A 266 -9.84 -1.89 16.66
N SER A 267 -9.85 -2.46 15.46
CA SER A 267 -8.64 -2.63 14.66
C SER A 267 -8.09 -1.25 14.23
N ILE A 268 -6.80 -1.18 13.85
CA ILE A 268 -6.21 0.07 13.33
C ILE A 268 -6.93 0.53 12.05
N GLU A 269 -7.41 -0.41 11.24
CA GLU A 269 -8.18 -0.09 10.04
C GLU A 269 -9.49 0.62 10.42
N ASP A 270 -10.27 0.04 11.33
CA ASP A 270 -11.55 0.63 11.76
C ASP A 270 -11.35 1.98 12.47
N ARG A 271 -10.37 2.08 13.37
CA ARG A 271 -10.03 3.34 14.05
C ARG A 271 -9.69 4.45 13.06
N ARG A 272 -8.99 4.11 11.98
CA ARG A 272 -8.64 5.07 10.93
C ARG A 272 -9.81 5.49 10.10
N GLU A 273 -10.65 4.53 9.73
CA GLU A 273 -11.87 4.82 9.01
C GLU A 273 -12.73 5.80 9.83
N LEU A 274 -12.89 5.55 11.13
CA LEU A 274 -13.61 6.42 12.04
C LEU A 274 -13.01 7.83 12.14
N VAL A 275 -11.69 7.96 12.30
CA VAL A 275 -11.02 9.26 12.30
C VAL A 275 -11.24 10.01 10.99
N SER A 276 -11.16 9.32 9.85
CA SER A 276 -11.30 9.92 8.52
C SER A 276 -12.71 10.45 8.21
N LEU A 277 -13.72 10.10 9.01
CA LEU A 277 -15.08 10.64 8.87
C LEU A 277 -15.18 12.10 9.29
N VAL A 278 -14.44 12.49 10.33
CA VAL A 278 -14.49 13.85 10.88
C VAL A 278 -13.25 14.67 10.54
N LEU A 279 -12.11 14.02 10.36
CA LEU A 279 -10.84 14.66 10.07
C LEU A 279 -10.54 14.60 8.57
N ASP A 280 -10.25 15.74 7.96
CA ASP A 280 -9.72 15.81 6.60
C ASP A 280 -8.21 15.54 6.62
N HIS A 281 -7.46 16.40 7.32
CA HIS A 281 -6.04 16.19 7.61
C HIS A 281 -5.57 17.07 8.78
N VAL A 282 -4.37 16.79 9.30
CA VAL A 282 -3.66 17.67 10.25
C VAL A 282 -2.43 18.24 9.57
N LYS A 283 -2.34 19.57 9.54
CA LYS A 283 -1.13 20.27 9.14
C LYS A 283 -0.16 20.32 10.31
N VAL A 284 1.07 19.88 10.07
CA VAL A 284 2.12 19.85 11.08
C VAL A 284 3.13 20.97 10.79
N LYS A 285 3.25 21.92 11.72
CA LYS A 285 4.17 23.06 11.67
C LYS A 285 5.57 22.69 12.22
N PRO A 286 6.60 23.51 11.92
CA PRO A 286 7.95 23.31 12.45
C PRO A 286 7.97 23.22 13.98
N ALA A 287 8.92 22.46 14.53
CA ALA A 287 9.14 22.45 15.97
C ALA A 287 9.77 23.76 16.43
N PRO A 288 9.35 24.36 17.55
CA PRO A 288 9.96 25.60 18.05
C PRO A 288 11.43 25.38 18.46
N ARG A 289 11.79 24.16 18.89
CA ARG A 289 13.17 23.77 19.22
C ARG A 289 13.49 22.39 18.67
N ARG A 290 14.71 22.24 18.16
CA ARG A 290 15.24 20.96 17.67
C ARG A 290 15.47 20.02 18.87
N GLY A 291 15.02 18.77 18.75
CA GLY A 291 15.24 17.74 19.78
C GLY A 291 14.22 17.71 20.93
N ASN A 292 13.18 18.55 20.92
CA ASN A 292 12.09 18.42 21.89
C ASN A 292 11.32 17.11 21.63
N VAL A 293 11.24 16.26 22.65
CA VAL A 293 10.57 14.96 22.59
C VAL A 293 9.08 15.10 22.93
N ALA A 294 8.70 16.14 23.68
CA ALA A 294 7.32 16.40 24.03
C ALA A 294 6.52 16.87 22.81
N LEU A 295 5.27 16.41 22.72
CA LEU A 295 4.34 16.89 21.72
C LEU A 295 3.93 18.32 22.07
N ASP A 296 4.16 19.23 21.13
CA ASP A 296 3.68 20.61 21.19
C ASP A 296 2.42 20.72 20.32
N SER A 297 1.28 20.98 20.96
CA SER A 297 -0.02 21.06 20.29
C SER A 297 -0.14 22.27 19.35
N ASP A 298 0.62 23.33 19.58
CA ASP A 298 0.54 24.57 18.79
C ASP A 298 1.14 24.36 17.39
N ARG A 299 1.90 23.28 17.23
CA ARG A 299 2.39 22.82 15.94
C ARG A 299 1.31 22.17 15.07
N LEU A 300 0.12 21.90 15.61
CA LEU A 300 -0.90 21.10 14.94
C LEU A 300 -2.10 21.96 14.59
N GLU A 301 -2.38 22.09 13.30
CA GLU A 301 -3.60 22.69 12.80
C GLU A 301 -4.49 21.59 12.23
N PHE A 302 -5.63 21.38 12.88
CA PHE A 302 -6.59 20.35 12.51
C PHE A 302 -7.58 20.90 11.48
N VAL A 303 -7.67 20.24 10.33
CA VAL A 303 -8.65 20.55 9.28
C VAL A 303 -9.76 19.50 9.36
N TRP A 304 -10.93 19.92 9.82
CA TRP A 304 -12.11 19.05 10.00
C TRP A 304 -13.05 19.10 8.78
N LYS A 305 -13.87 18.06 8.63
CA LYS A 305 -14.95 17.95 7.63
C LYS A 305 -16.29 18.47 8.15
#